data_AF-A0A5C7II11-F1
#
_entry.id   AF-A0A5C7II11-F1
#
_cell.length_a   1.000
_cell.length_b   1.000
_cell.length_c   1.000
_cell.angle_alpha   90.00
_cell.angle_beta   90.00
_cell.angle_gamma   90.00
#
_symmetry.space_group_name_H-M   'P 1'
#
loop_
_entity.id
_entity.type
_entity.pdbx_description
1 polymer ?
#
loop_
_entity_poly.entity_id
_entity_poly.type
_entity_poly.pdbx_seq_one_letter_code
_entity_poly.pdbx_strand_id
1 'polypeptide(L)'
;MNKFTLDMEFYHLFDDPEFATIVERWIYHAVECNVKEFKLENEDSDMSWYFLPQIIYSAKSINMLELINCGLGIPKCKVELDFLRKLYLSDVYADNEVLQDVIAGCPMIEDLSLCRCRGIKNLELFNLAKLRVIKLWRNYELVMVSIKELDDVHSIVI
;
A
#
# COMPACT_ATOMS: atom_id res chain seq x y z
N MET A 1 -20.66 3.90 4.48
CA MET A 1 -19.24 4.12 4.16
C MET A 1 -19.02 3.54 2.79
N ASN A 2 -18.47 4.31 1.85
CA ASN A 2 -18.27 3.85 0.48
C ASN A 2 -16.98 3.03 0.43
N LYS A 3 -17.12 1.71 0.41
CA LYS A 3 -16.04 0.73 0.27
C LYS A 3 -16.01 0.24 -1.18
N PHE A 4 -14.81 0.08 -1.72
CA PHE A 4 -14.58 -0.54 -3.01
C PHE A 4 -13.54 -1.65 -2.84
N THR A 5 -13.88 -2.84 -3.32
CA THR A 5 -13.00 -4.01 -3.27
C THR A 5 -12.89 -4.56 -4.67
N LEU A 6 -11.66 -4.65 -5.14
CA LEU A 6 -11.32 -5.33 -6.38
C LEU A 6 -10.59 -6.61 -6.02
N ASP A 7 -11.27 -7.72 -6.28
CA ASP A 7 -10.75 -9.07 -6.12
C ASP A 7 -10.48 -9.64 -7.51
N MET A 8 -9.24 -10.09 -7.74
CA MET A 8 -8.77 -10.56 -9.04
C MET A 8 -8.43 -12.05 -8.91
N GLU A 9 -9.44 -12.89 -9.16
CA GLU A 9 -9.38 -14.37 -9.03
C GLU A 9 -8.74 -15.08 -10.26
N PHE A 10 -8.19 -14.33 -11.22
CA PHE A 10 -7.81 -14.90 -12.52
C PHE A 10 -6.29 -14.95 -12.71
N TYR A 11 -5.75 -16.18 -12.69
CA TYR A 11 -4.35 -16.51 -12.92
C TYR A 11 -3.86 -16.04 -14.32
N HIS A 12 -2.68 -15.41 -14.37
CA HIS A 12 -1.94 -15.01 -15.57
C HIS A 12 -2.53 -13.89 -16.45
N LEU A 13 -3.50 -13.12 -15.98
CA LEU A 13 -4.12 -12.07 -16.81
C LEU A 13 -3.31 -10.77 -16.95
N PHE A 14 -2.21 -10.58 -16.21
CA PHE A 14 -1.39 -9.36 -16.37
C PHE A 14 -0.52 -9.38 -17.63
N ASP A 15 -0.34 -10.55 -18.23
CA ASP A 15 0.21 -10.66 -19.59
C ASP A 15 -0.84 -10.27 -20.66
N ASP A 16 -2.12 -10.10 -20.28
CA ASP A 16 -3.19 -9.58 -21.15
C ASP A 16 -3.34 -8.05 -20.98
N PRO A 17 -2.91 -7.25 -21.98
CA PRO A 17 -3.05 -5.80 -21.93
C PRO A 17 -4.51 -5.32 -21.79
N GLU A 18 -5.48 -6.09 -22.28
CA GLU A 18 -6.90 -5.71 -22.20
C GLU A 18 -7.39 -5.80 -20.76
N PHE A 19 -7.02 -6.86 -20.04
CA PHE A 19 -7.36 -7.02 -18.62
C PHE A 19 -6.68 -5.96 -17.76
N ALA A 20 -5.38 -5.72 -17.96
CA ALA A 20 -4.66 -4.66 -17.25
C ALA A 20 -5.34 -3.28 -17.44
N THR A 21 -5.80 -3.00 -18.66
CA THR A 21 -6.55 -1.77 -18.97
C THR A 21 -7.90 -1.72 -18.24
N ILE A 22 -8.61 -2.84 -18.09
CA ILE A 22 -9.89 -2.90 -17.36
C ILE A 22 -9.65 -2.63 -15.86
N VAL A 23 -8.66 -3.28 -15.26
CA VAL A 23 -8.28 -3.06 -13.85
C VAL A 23 -7.93 -1.59 -13.62
N GLU A 24 -7.11 -1.00 -14.47
CA GLU A 24 -6.76 0.42 -14.37
C GLU A 24 -7.99 1.34 -14.42
N ARG A 25 -8.96 1.05 -15.31
CA ARG A 25 -10.21 1.81 -15.39
C ARG A 25 -11.06 1.69 -14.13
N TRP A 26 -11.11 0.52 -13.50
CA TRP A 26 -11.83 0.33 -12.24
C TRP A 26 -11.17 1.08 -11.09
N ILE A 27 -9.83 1.07 -11.01
CA ILE A 27 -9.09 1.86 -10.03
C ILE A 27 -9.36 3.35 -10.23
N TYR A 28 -9.27 3.82 -11.48
CA TYR A 28 -9.58 5.21 -11.81
C TYR A 28 -10.99 5.60 -11.35
N HIS A 29 -11.98 4.76 -11.67
CA HIS A 29 -13.36 5.00 -11.28
C HIS A 29 -13.55 5.03 -9.76
N ALA A 30 -12.90 4.13 -9.02
CA ALA A 30 -12.96 4.10 -7.57
C ALA A 30 -12.42 5.40 -6.95
N VAL A 31 -11.29 5.91 -7.45
CA VAL A 31 -10.71 7.18 -7.00
C VAL A 31 -11.65 8.36 -7.29
N GLU A 32 -12.20 8.45 -8.51
CA GLU A 32 -13.18 9.48 -8.90
C GLU A 32 -14.45 9.44 -8.04
N CYS A 33 -14.92 8.24 -7.68
CA CYS A 33 -16.07 8.04 -6.80
C CYS A 33 -15.78 8.36 -5.32
N ASN A 34 -14.57 8.82 -5.00
CA ASN A 34 -14.13 9.19 -3.66
C ASN A 34 -14.37 8.09 -2.62
N VAL A 35 -13.99 6.86 -2.96
CA VAL A 35 -14.10 5.71 -2.06
C VAL A 35 -13.25 5.94 -0.81
N LYS A 36 -13.76 5.50 0.35
CA LYS A 36 -13.04 5.67 1.62
C LYS A 36 -12.17 4.48 1.94
N GLU A 37 -12.62 3.29 1.57
CA GLU A 37 -11.89 2.05 1.77
C GLU A 37 -11.64 1.44 0.40
N PHE A 38 -10.37 1.24 0.06
CA PHE A 38 -9.96 0.62 -1.18
C PHE A 38 -9.16 -0.64 -0.88
N LYS A 39 -9.63 -1.77 -1.39
CA LYS A 39 -8.94 -3.05 -1.31
C LYS A 39 -8.64 -3.56 -2.72
N LEU A 40 -7.39 -3.95 -2.96
CA LEU A 40 -6.96 -4.70 -4.13
C LEU A 40 -6.34 -6.01 -3.68
N GLU A 41 -6.88 -7.12 -4.18
CA GLU A 41 -6.34 -8.45 -3.96
C GLU A 41 -6.14 -9.14 -5.30
N ASN A 42 -4.95 -9.69 -5.48
CA ASN A 42 -4.57 -10.47 -6.64
C ASN A 42 -4.37 -11.93 -6.20
N GLU A 43 -5.06 -12.89 -6.78
CA GLU A 43 -4.82 -14.30 -6.43
C GLU A 43 -3.56 -14.87 -7.11
N ASP A 44 -3.02 -14.18 -8.12
CA ASP A 44 -1.82 -14.63 -8.82
C ASP A 44 -0.57 -14.43 -7.96
N SER A 45 0.01 -15.55 -7.53
CA SER A 45 1.24 -15.61 -6.73
C SER A 45 2.52 -15.70 -7.57
N ASP A 46 2.40 -15.68 -8.90
CA ASP A 46 3.56 -15.70 -9.78
C ASP A 46 4.41 -14.43 -9.64
N MET A 47 5.67 -14.50 -10.10
CA MET A 47 6.67 -13.43 -9.93
C MET A 47 6.36 -12.14 -10.71
N SER A 48 5.25 -12.06 -11.44
CA SER A 48 4.79 -10.89 -12.19
C SER A 48 3.87 -10.02 -11.32
N TRP A 49 4.46 -9.06 -10.60
CA TRP A 49 3.71 -8.11 -9.80
C TRP A 49 2.84 -7.20 -10.67
N TYR A 50 1.53 -7.13 -10.40
CA TYR A 50 0.71 -6.03 -10.88
C TYR A 50 1.08 -4.74 -10.16
N PHE A 51 1.66 -3.79 -10.87
CA PHE A 51 2.03 -2.50 -10.31
C PHE A 51 0.84 -1.53 -10.31
N LEU A 52 0.62 -0.89 -9.18
CA LEU A 52 -0.47 0.06 -9.01
C LEU A 52 -0.38 1.24 -10.00
N PRO A 53 -1.52 1.69 -10.55
CA PRO A 53 -1.55 2.89 -11.36
C PRO A 53 -1.34 4.13 -10.49
N GLN A 54 -0.74 5.15 -11.10
CA GLN A 54 -0.27 6.35 -10.39
C GLN A 54 -1.39 7.14 -9.68
N ILE A 55 -2.63 7.05 -10.20
CA ILE A 55 -3.78 7.76 -9.64
C ILE A 55 -4.08 7.40 -8.18
N ILE A 56 -3.70 6.19 -7.74
CA ILE A 56 -3.94 5.77 -6.36
C ILE A 56 -3.16 6.65 -5.37
N TYR A 57 -1.97 7.13 -5.76
CA TYR A 57 -1.07 7.92 -4.91
C TYR A 57 -1.55 9.35 -4.65
N SER A 58 -2.58 9.81 -5.35
CA SER A 58 -3.18 11.14 -5.17
C SER A 58 -4.65 11.08 -4.75
N ALA A 59 -5.11 9.92 -4.29
CA ALA A 59 -6.49 9.72 -3.87
C ALA A 59 -6.81 10.48 -2.56
N LYS A 60 -7.65 11.51 -2.66
CA LYS A 60 -7.95 12.45 -1.56
C LYS A 60 -9.00 11.99 -0.56
N SER A 61 -9.56 10.81 -0.74
CA SER A 61 -10.72 10.32 0.04
C SER A 61 -10.45 9.00 0.76
N ILE A 62 -9.43 8.26 0.31
CA ILE A 62 -9.08 6.96 0.85
C ILE A 62 -8.52 7.13 2.27
N ASN A 63 -9.16 6.49 3.23
CA ASN A 63 -8.70 6.41 4.62
C ASN A 63 -8.14 5.02 4.98
N MET A 64 -8.45 4.00 4.18
CA MET A 64 -7.93 2.65 4.31
C MET A 64 -7.54 2.12 2.93
N LEU A 65 -6.28 1.70 2.82
CA LEU A 65 -5.70 1.08 1.63
C LEU A 65 -5.19 -0.31 2.01
N GLU A 66 -5.80 -1.34 1.42
CA GLU A 66 -5.43 -2.75 1.59
C GLU A 66 -4.97 -3.31 0.25
N LEU A 67 -3.74 -3.82 0.20
CA LEU A 67 -3.11 -4.31 -1.01
C LEU A 67 -2.52 -5.69 -0.76
N ILE A 68 -2.91 -6.66 -1.59
CA ILE A 68 -2.52 -8.07 -1.46
C ILE A 68 -1.99 -8.57 -2.81
N ASN A 69 -0.80 -9.19 -2.80
CA ASN A 69 -0.15 -9.80 -3.97
C ASN A 69 0.06 -8.85 -5.17
N CYS A 70 0.55 -7.63 -4.90
CA CYS A 70 0.78 -6.62 -5.93
C CYS A 70 2.12 -5.88 -5.76
N GLY A 71 2.43 -4.95 -6.65
CA GLY A 71 3.58 -4.06 -6.54
C GLY A 71 3.13 -2.60 -6.34
N LEU A 72 3.86 -1.84 -5.53
CA LEU A 72 3.61 -0.39 -5.43
C LEU A 72 4.04 0.31 -6.73
N GLY A 73 5.23 0.00 -7.22
CA GLY A 73 5.77 0.69 -8.40
C GLY A 73 6.19 2.11 -8.08
N ILE A 74 7.09 2.67 -8.89
CA ILE A 74 7.71 3.96 -8.60
C ILE A 74 6.68 5.09 -8.77
N PRO A 75 6.41 5.92 -7.74
CA PRO A 75 5.58 7.10 -7.88
C PRO A 75 6.21 8.09 -8.86
N LYS A 76 5.45 8.53 -9.86
CA LYS A 76 5.86 9.52 -10.87
C LYS A 76 5.46 10.94 -10.48
N CYS A 77 4.63 11.06 -9.45
CA CYS A 77 4.22 12.31 -8.84
C CYS A 77 4.42 12.21 -7.33
N LYS A 78 4.37 13.38 -6.67
CA LYS A 78 4.35 13.44 -5.21
C LYS A 78 3.15 12.63 -4.69
N VAL A 79 3.40 11.74 -3.73
CA VAL A 79 2.36 10.99 -3.04
C VAL A 79 1.61 11.94 -2.09
N GLU A 80 0.29 11.98 -2.22
CA GLU A 80 -0.62 12.85 -1.46
C GLU A 80 -1.83 12.03 -0.99
N LEU A 81 -1.60 11.19 0.02
CA LEU A 81 -2.57 10.32 0.67
C LEU A 81 -2.97 10.92 2.03
N ASP A 82 -3.36 12.20 2.02
CA ASP A 82 -3.54 13.03 3.21
C ASP A 82 -4.51 12.48 4.25
N PHE A 83 -5.48 11.67 3.82
CA PHE A 83 -6.53 11.11 4.67
C PHE A 83 -6.29 9.65 5.05
N LEU A 84 -5.21 9.03 4.55
CA LEU A 84 -4.93 7.64 4.81
C LEU A 84 -4.58 7.43 6.30
N ARG A 85 -5.36 6.57 6.96
CA ARG A 85 -5.19 6.18 8.36
C ARG A 85 -4.71 4.76 8.50
N LYS A 86 -5.01 3.89 7.53
CA LYS A 86 -4.63 2.48 7.56
C LYS A 86 -3.99 2.07 6.23
N LEU A 87 -2.78 1.57 6.32
CA LEU A 87 -2.07 0.96 5.20
C LEU A 87 -1.76 -0.50 5.55
N TYR A 88 -2.37 -1.41 4.81
CA TYR A 88 -2.10 -2.84 4.94
C TYR A 88 -1.54 -3.38 3.62
N LEU A 89 -0.32 -3.91 3.69
CA LEU A 89 0.38 -4.53 2.57
C LEU A 89 0.64 -5.99 2.91
N SER A 90 0.15 -6.93 2.10
CA SER A 90 0.47 -8.36 2.21
C SER A 90 1.02 -8.90 0.90
N ASP A 91 2.16 -9.57 0.97
CA ASP A 91 2.80 -10.16 -0.22
C ASP A 91 3.03 -9.10 -1.31
N VAL A 92 3.45 -7.90 -0.89
CA VAL A 92 3.65 -6.75 -1.79
C VAL A 92 5.13 -6.57 -2.11
N TYR A 93 5.44 -6.29 -3.38
CA TYR A 93 6.77 -5.82 -3.79
C TYR A 93 6.86 -4.29 -3.71
N ALA A 94 7.89 -3.80 -3.01
CA ALA A 94 8.28 -2.40 -3.01
C ALA A 94 9.77 -2.26 -2.74
N ASP A 95 10.43 -1.33 -3.44
CA ASP A 95 11.77 -0.92 -3.05
C ASP A 95 11.70 -0.03 -1.81
N ASN A 96 12.80 0.03 -1.03
CA ASN A 96 12.91 0.89 0.16
C ASN A 96 12.43 2.32 -0.12
N GLU A 97 12.92 2.94 -1.20
CA GLU A 97 12.61 4.33 -1.56
C GLU A 97 11.12 4.50 -1.87
N VAL A 98 10.53 3.56 -2.63
CA VAL A 98 9.10 3.58 -2.98
C VAL A 98 8.23 3.51 -1.73
N LEU A 99 8.52 2.59 -0.81
CA LEU A 99 7.76 2.48 0.43
C LEU A 99 7.90 3.75 1.29
N GLN A 100 9.10 4.33 1.37
CA GLN A 100 9.34 5.56 2.12
C GLN A 100 8.57 6.74 1.53
N ASP A 101 8.55 6.90 0.21
CA ASP A 101 7.76 7.94 -0.47
C ASP A 101 6.26 7.79 -0.18
N VAL A 102 5.76 6.55 -0.20
CA VAL A 102 4.35 6.27 0.13
C VAL A 102 4.04 6.63 1.58
N ILE A 103 4.88 6.23 2.54
CA ILE A 103 4.70 6.53 3.96
C ILE A 103 4.77 8.05 4.21
N ALA A 104 5.72 8.75 3.58
CA ALA A 104 5.87 10.20 3.69
C ALA A 104 4.65 10.97 3.15
N GLY A 105 3.94 10.40 2.18
CA GLY A 105 2.67 10.93 1.66
C GLY A 105 1.45 10.70 2.54
N CYS A 106 1.60 10.03 3.70
CA CYS A 106 0.48 9.64 4.59
C CYS A 106 0.54 10.34 5.97
N PRO A 107 0.35 11.66 6.06
CA PRO A 107 0.52 12.43 7.31
C PRO A 107 -0.49 12.07 8.43
N MET A 108 -1.59 11.36 8.11
CA MET A 108 -2.60 10.94 9.07
C MET A 108 -2.56 9.45 9.42
N ILE A 109 -1.49 8.72 9.05
CA ILE A 109 -1.39 7.28 9.27
C ILE A 109 -1.48 6.91 10.76
N GLU A 110 -2.29 5.90 11.07
CA GLU A 110 -2.54 5.38 12.43
C GLU A 110 -2.17 3.90 12.56
N ASP A 111 -2.35 3.11 11.50
CA ASP A 111 -2.02 1.69 11.42
C ASP A 111 -1.19 1.41 10.16
N LEU A 112 0.04 0.94 10.36
CA LEU A 112 0.93 0.44 9.32
C LEU A 112 1.16 -1.05 9.53
N SER A 113 0.70 -1.86 8.57
CA SER A 113 0.80 -3.30 8.60
C SER A 113 1.48 -3.82 7.34
N LEU A 114 2.64 -4.48 7.50
CA LEU A 114 3.43 -5.08 6.43
C LEU A 114 3.57 -6.59 6.68
N CYS A 115 3.09 -7.41 5.76
CA CYS A 115 3.15 -8.87 5.84
C CYS A 115 3.81 -9.44 4.58
N ARG A 116 4.86 -10.26 4.72
CA ARG A 116 5.53 -10.94 3.58
C ARG A 116 5.93 -10.00 2.43
N CYS A 117 6.23 -8.74 2.72
CA CYS A 117 6.65 -7.79 1.69
C CYS A 117 8.10 -8.05 1.25
N ARG A 118 8.39 -7.85 -0.03
CA ARG A 118 9.71 -8.07 -0.66
C ARG A 118 10.29 -6.77 -1.17
N GLY A 119 11.63 -6.67 -1.25
CA GLY A 119 12.34 -5.48 -1.70
C GLY A 119 12.62 -4.45 -0.58
N ILE A 120 12.06 -4.66 0.61
CA ILE A 120 12.20 -3.77 1.76
C ILE A 120 13.24 -4.34 2.73
N LYS A 121 14.39 -3.67 2.82
CA LYS A 121 15.48 -3.98 3.74
C LYS A 121 15.53 -3.06 4.95
N ASN A 122 15.14 -1.79 4.77
CA ASN A 122 15.19 -0.78 5.81
C ASN A 122 13.84 -0.05 5.87
N LEU A 123 13.29 0.07 7.08
CA LEU A 123 12.06 0.81 7.33
C LEU A 123 12.32 1.96 8.29
N GLU A 124 12.18 3.18 7.81
CA GLU A 124 12.24 4.40 8.60
C GLU A 124 10.83 4.92 8.85
N LEU A 125 10.51 5.20 10.11
CA LEU A 125 9.21 5.71 10.56
C LEU A 125 9.45 6.96 11.40
N PHE A 126 9.55 8.10 10.72
CA PHE A 126 9.84 9.39 11.32
C PHE A 126 8.69 10.37 11.08
N ASN A 127 8.42 11.27 12.03
CA ASN A 127 7.41 12.32 11.92
C ASN A 127 5.96 11.81 11.72
N LEU A 128 5.66 10.58 12.13
CA LEU A 128 4.33 9.97 12.00
C LEU A 128 3.54 10.10 13.31
N ALA A 129 3.20 11.33 13.70
CA ALA A 129 2.65 11.67 15.02
C ALA A 129 1.34 10.94 15.41
N LYS A 130 0.61 10.35 14.45
CA LYS A 130 -0.63 9.62 14.70
C LYS A 130 -0.46 8.11 14.65
N LEU A 131 0.72 7.61 14.27
CA LEU A 131 0.97 6.19 14.11
C LEU A 131 0.95 5.51 15.48
N ARG A 132 0.04 4.56 15.66
CA ARG A 132 -0.21 3.87 16.94
C ARG A 132 -0.02 2.37 16.84
N VAL A 133 -0.16 1.83 15.64
CA VAL A 133 -0.08 0.40 15.36
C VAL A 133 0.95 0.16 14.28
N ILE A 134 1.97 -0.63 14.63
CA ILE A 134 2.99 -1.11 13.70
C ILE A 134 2.98 -2.63 13.76
N LYS A 135 2.75 -3.26 12.61
CA LYS A 135 2.70 -4.71 12.49
C LYS A 135 3.57 -5.14 11.34
N LEU A 136 4.63 -5.88 11.65
CA LEU A 136 5.58 -6.41 10.69
C LEU A 136 5.54 -7.92 10.86
N TRP A 137 5.21 -8.66 9.79
CA TRP A 137 5.11 -10.11 9.86
C TRP A 137 5.77 -10.76 8.66
N ARG A 138 6.63 -11.75 8.90
CA ARG A 138 7.24 -12.57 7.84
C ARG A 138 7.94 -11.74 6.74
N ASN A 139 8.46 -10.55 7.09
CA ASN A 139 9.25 -9.71 6.20
C ASN A 139 10.72 -10.15 6.28
N TYR A 140 11.06 -11.26 5.61
CA TYR A 140 12.36 -11.92 5.78
C TYR A 140 13.57 -11.10 5.30
N GLU A 141 13.34 -10.13 4.41
CA GLU A 141 14.39 -9.25 3.89
C GLU A 141 14.64 -8.02 4.77
N LEU A 142 13.75 -7.74 5.73
CA LEU A 142 13.83 -6.57 6.59
C LEU A 142 14.97 -6.74 7.61
N VAL A 143 15.98 -5.89 7.49
CA VAL A 143 17.19 -5.91 8.32
C VAL A 143 17.10 -4.87 9.44
N MET A 144 16.55 -3.69 9.14
CA MET A 144 16.53 -2.57 10.06
C MET A 144 15.17 -1.88 10.11
N VAL A 145 14.73 -1.57 11.33
CA VAL A 145 13.57 -0.72 11.59
C VAL A 145 14.01 0.43 12.50
N SER A 146 13.88 1.65 11.99
CA SER A 146 14.23 2.88 12.69
C SER A 146 12.97 3.67 12.99
N ILE A 147 12.72 3.92 14.27
CA ILE A 147 11.54 4.61 14.75
C ILE A 147 11.98 5.85 15.54
N LYS A 148 11.46 7.03 15.19
CA LYS A 148 11.72 8.27 15.93
C LYS A 148 10.44 9.10 16.03
N GLU A 149 10.32 9.83 17.14
CA GLU A 149 9.24 10.81 17.36
C GLU A 149 7.84 10.18 17.30
N LEU A 150 7.74 8.97 17.84
CA LEU A 150 6.48 8.27 18.05
C LEU A 150 6.12 8.31 19.54
N ASP A 151 5.45 9.37 19.96
CA ASP A 151 5.14 9.60 21.39
C ASP A 151 4.04 8.66 21.93
N ASP A 152 3.22 8.07 21.05
CA ASP A 152 1.97 7.37 21.39
C ASP A 152 1.82 5.99 20.68
N VAL A 153 2.88 5.20 20.50
CA VAL A 153 2.72 3.85 19.91
C VAL A 153 2.21 2.85 20.95
N HIS A 154 1.05 2.25 20.66
CA HIS A 154 0.35 1.37 21.58
C HIS A 154 0.57 -0.13 21.27
N SER A 155 0.97 -0.46 20.03
CA SER A 155 1.20 -1.83 19.62
C SER A 155 2.31 -1.90 18.57
N ILE A 156 3.37 -2.64 18.89
CA ILE A 156 4.42 -3.04 17.96
C ILE A 156 4.45 -4.57 17.95
N VAL A 157 4.25 -5.15 16.77
CA VAL A 157 4.44 -6.59 16.54
C VAL A 157 5.45 -6.73 15.41
N ILE A 158 6.55 -7.45 15.65
CA ILE A 158 7.63 -7.73 14.69
C ILE A 158 7.82 -9.24 14.61
#